data_AF-A0A433TW80-F1
#
_entry.id   AF-A0A433TW80-F1
#
_cell.length_a   1.000
_cell.length_b   1.000
_cell.length_c   1.000
_cell.angle_alpha   90.00
_cell.angle_beta   90.00
_cell.angle_gamma   90.00
#
_symmetry.space_group_name_H-M   'P 1'
#
loop_
_entity.id
_entity.type
_entity.pdbx_description
1 polymer ?
#
loop_
_entity_poly.entity_id
_entity_poly.type
_entity_poly.pdbx_seq_one_letter_code
_entity_poly.pdbx_strand_id
1 'polypeptide(L)'
;MASAGAQQELGPGGVPINAKTSDYYRTQDLPQRFENPIVFQGYGTKQQHPMYKTEASNYGSKIPTVHTMPICFHAKSQKFSEHLGKCGMPRNYSLNTSVDKSVV
;
A
#
# COMPACT_ATOMS: atom_id res chain seq x y z
N MET A 1 -39.27 -0.52 -25.18
CA MET A 1 -38.29 0.58 -25.00
C MET A 1 -36.97 -0.05 -24.60
N ALA A 2 -35.98 -0.07 -25.50
CA ALA A 2 -34.66 -0.60 -25.19
C ALA A 2 -33.94 0.40 -24.27
N SER A 3 -33.53 -0.03 -23.07
CA SER A 3 -32.70 0.80 -22.20
C SER A 3 -31.34 0.98 -22.88
N ALA A 4 -31.01 2.20 -23.28
CA ALA A 4 -29.69 2.55 -23.73
C ALA A 4 -28.68 2.19 -22.62
N GLY A 5 -27.82 1.20 -22.87
CA GLY A 5 -26.74 0.85 -21.95
C GLY A 5 -25.86 2.07 -21.74
N ALA A 6 -25.69 2.49 -20.49
CA ALA A 6 -24.79 3.58 -20.13
C ALA A 6 -23.39 3.24 -20.65
N GLN A 7 -22.85 4.05 -21.55
CA GLN A 7 -21.48 3.91 -22.02
C GLN A 7 -20.54 4.21 -20.85
N GLN A 8 -19.96 3.17 -20.27
CA GLN A 8 -19.06 3.31 -19.14
C GLN A 8 -17.70 3.80 -19.65
N GLU A 9 -17.27 4.96 -19.15
CA GLU A 9 -15.98 5.55 -19.52
C GLU A 9 -14.82 4.64 -19.07
N LEU A 10 -14.02 4.21 -20.03
CA LEU A 10 -12.88 3.32 -19.81
C LEU A 10 -11.65 4.15 -19.48
N GLY A 11 -11.02 3.83 -18.35
CA GLY A 11 -9.77 4.40 -17.90
C GLY A 11 -8.54 3.65 -18.44
N PRO A 12 -7.34 3.97 -17.91
CA PRO A 12 -6.10 3.33 -18.32
C PRO A 12 -6.16 1.80 -18.13
N GLY A 13 -5.70 1.06 -19.14
CA GLY A 13 -5.76 -0.41 -19.14
C GLY A 13 -7.10 -1.02 -19.56
N GLY A 14 -8.04 -0.22 -20.08
CA GLY A 14 -9.33 -0.71 -20.56
C GLY A 14 -10.31 -1.08 -19.45
N VAL A 15 -10.09 -0.54 -18.25
CA VAL A 15 -10.87 -0.83 -17.05
C VAL A 15 -11.73 0.41 -16.72
N PRO A 16 -12.98 0.28 -16.25
CA PRO A 16 -13.79 1.42 -15.84
C PRO A 16 -13.08 2.35 -14.84
N ILE A 17 -13.32 3.66 -14.96
CA ILE A 17 -12.66 4.71 -14.13
C ILE A 17 -12.82 4.51 -12.60
N ASN A 18 -13.85 3.79 -12.14
CA ASN A 18 -14.09 3.51 -10.72
C ASN A 18 -14.09 2.01 -10.39
N ALA A 19 -13.39 1.21 -11.19
CA ALA A 19 -13.26 -0.21 -10.95
C ALA A 19 -12.51 -0.50 -9.66
N LYS A 20 -13.02 -1.47 -8.91
CA LYS A 20 -12.37 -1.95 -7.70
C LYS A 20 -11.64 -3.25 -7.95
N THR A 21 -10.57 -3.48 -7.22
CA THR A 21 -9.80 -4.74 -7.32
C THR A 21 -10.66 -5.95 -6.94
N SER A 22 -11.57 -5.82 -5.96
CA SER A 22 -12.50 -6.90 -5.57
C SER A 22 -13.55 -7.26 -6.62
N ASP A 23 -13.86 -6.36 -7.56
CA ASP A 23 -14.83 -6.64 -8.64
C ASP A 23 -14.27 -7.66 -9.64
N TYR A 24 -12.94 -7.73 -9.77
CA TYR A 24 -12.24 -8.56 -10.76
C TYR A 24 -11.54 -9.77 -10.13
N TYR A 25 -11.10 -9.64 -8.87
CA TYR A 25 -10.29 -10.65 -8.19
C TYR A 25 -10.81 -10.91 -6.79
N ARG A 26 -10.58 -12.13 -6.28
CA ARG A 26 -10.87 -12.45 -4.89
C ARG A 26 -9.80 -11.82 -3.99
N THR A 27 -10.18 -10.81 -3.21
CA THR A 27 -9.29 -10.09 -2.30
C THR A 27 -9.40 -10.59 -0.85
N GLN A 28 -8.37 -10.35 -0.05
CA GLN A 28 -8.39 -10.57 1.41
C GLN A 28 -7.67 -9.42 2.13
N ASP A 29 -8.34 -8.82 3.12
CA ASP A 29 -7.81 -7.74 3.98
C ASP A 29 -7.10 -6.62 3.21
N LEU A 30 -7.66 -6.21 2.07
CA LEU A 30 -7.02 -5.24 1.17
C LEU A 30 -7.31 -3.79 1.63
N PRO A 31 -6.30 -2.97 1.90
CA PRO A 31 -6.49 -1.55 2.18
C PRO A 31 -7.20 -0.81 1.06
N GLN A 32 -7.99 0.21 1.42
CA GLN A 32 -8.76 1.04 0.49
C GLN A 32 -7.95 1.60 -0.69
N ARG A 33 -6.67 1.92 -0.45
CA ARG A 33 -5.77 2.45 -1.49
C ARG A 33 -5.47 1.43 -2.59
N PHE A 34 -5.38 0.15 -2.26
CA PHE A 34 -5.13 -0.93 -3.24
C PHE A 34 -6.44 -1.46 -3.81
N GLU A 35 -7.55 -1.30 -3.08
CA GLU A 35 -8.89 -1.59 -3.56
C GLU A 35 -9.30 -0.66 -4.70
N ASN A 36 -8.94 0.63 -4.64
CA ASN A 36 -9.27 1.62 -5.66
C ASN A 36 -8.00 2.18 -6.30
N PRO A 37 -7.54 1.65 -7.45
CA PRO A 37 -6.27 2.04 -8.03
C PRO A 37 -6.20 3.53 -8.45
N ILE A 38 -7.35 4.19 -8.65
CA ILE A 38 -7.44 5.60 -9.03
C ILE A 38 -6.83 6.56 -7.99
N VAL A 39 -6.70 6.15 -6.73
CA VAL A 39 -6.09 7.00 -5.69
C VAL A 39 -4.58 7.18 -5.86
N PHE A 40 -3.92 6.35 -6.67
CA PHE A 40 -2.49 6.47 -6.95
C PHE A 40 -2.23 7.60 -7.95
N GLN A 41 -1.52 8.63 -7.48
CA GLN A 41 -1.15 9.81 -8.27
C GLN A 41 0.34 9.79 -8.64
N GLY A 42 0.75 10.63 -9.59
CA GLY A 42 2.15 10.78 -9.99
C GLY A 42 2.64 9.79 -11.05
N TYR A 43 1.75 8.91 -11.52
CA TYR A 43 1.98 8.07 -12.69
C TYR A 43 1.59 8.79 -13.97
N GLY A 44 2.19 8.38 -15.09
CA GLY A 44 1.99 9.00 -16.39
C GLY A 44 3.29 9.59 -16.93
N THR A 45 3.37 9.69 -18.25
CA THR A 45 4.49 10.37 -18.90
C THR A 45 4.28 11.87 -18.86
N LYS A 46 5.28 12.62 -18.37
CA LYS A 46 5.36 14.05 -18.67
C LYS A 46 5.38 14.24 -20.19
N GLN A 47 4.76 15.32 -20.66
CA GLN A 47 4.80 15.68 -22.07
C GLN A 47 6.25 16.00 -22.43
N GLN A 48 6.89 15.12 -23.19
CA GLN A 48 8.26 15.26 -23.66
C GLN A 48 8.29 14.98 -25.16
N HIS A 49 9.10 15.75 -25.88
CA HIS A 49 9.31 15.52 -27.29
C HIS A 49 9.85 14.10 -27.52
N PRO A 50 9.25 13.29 -28.42
CA PRO A 50 9.63 11.89 -28.61
C PRO A 50 11.13 11.67 -28.89
N MET A 51 11.78 12.60 -29.58
CA MET A 51 13.23 12.54 -29.88
C MET A 51 14.11 12.62 -28.63
N TYR A 52 13.63 13.24 -27.55
CA TYR A 52 14.38 13.41 -26.30
C TYR A 52 13.94 12.44 -25.21
N LYS A 53 13.04 11.49 -25.53
CA LYS A 53 12.55 10.51 -24.57
C LYS A 53 13.65 9.51 -24.23
N THR A 54 14.02 9.43 -22.96
CA THR A 54 15.03 8.47 -22.47
C THR A 54 14.36 7.18 -21.99
N GLU A 55 15.11 6.09 -21.88
CA GLU A 55 14.57 4.84 -21.35
C GLU A 55 14.13 4.95 -19.88
N ALA A 56 14.83 5.77 -19.09
CA ALA A 56 14.46 6.07 -17.71
C ALA A 56 13.06 6.71 -17.59
N SER A 57 12.63 7.47 -18.60
CA SER A 57 11.28 8.07 -18.64
C SER A 57 10.15 7.04 -18.72
N ASN A 58 10.46 5.77 -19.04
CA ASN A 58 9.47 4.69 -19.02
C ASN A 58 9.13 4.26 -17.59
N TYR A 59 10.02 4.45 -16.63
CA TYR A 59 9.72 4.16 -15.22
C TYR A 59 8.66 5.14 -14.70
N GLY A 60 7.61 4.62 -14.03
CA GLY A 60 6.48 5.43 -13.55
C GLY A 60 5.52 5.92 -14.64
N SER A 61 5.79 5.65 -15.93
CA SER A 61 4.95 6.11 -17.05
C SER A 61 3.56 5.47 -17.09
N LYS A 62 3.39 4.26 -16.56
CA LYS A 62 2.15 3.50 -16.59
C LYS A 62 1.40 3.64 -15.27
N ILE A 63 0.13 4.03 -15.36
CA ILE A 63 -0.78 4.14 -14.22
C ILE A 63 -1.13 2.72 -13.74
N PRO A 64 -1.17 2.48 -12.42
CA PRO A 64 -1.55 1.19 -11.90
C PRO A 64 -3.05 0.94 -12.08
N THR A 65 -3.42 -0.31 -12.35
CA THR A 65 -4.79 -0.77 -12.61
C THR A 65 -5.16 -1.93 -11.69
N VAL A 66 -6.44 -2.33 -11.69
CA VAL A 66 -6.93 -3.48 -10.89
C VAL A 66 -6.14 -4.76 -11.14
N HIS A 67 -5.55 -4.92 -12.33
CA HIS A 67 -4.74 -6.09 -12.72
C HIS A 67 -3.31 -6.05 -12.19
N THR A 68 -2.84 -4.89 -11.76
CA THR A 68 -1.51 -4.69 -11.17
C THR A 68 -1.54 -4.58 -9.64
N MET A 69 -2.73 -4.37 -9.07
CA MET A 69 -2.90 -4.25 -7.62
C MET A 69 -2.75 -5.61 -6.92
N PRO A 70 -2.22 -5.61 -5.68
CA PRO A 70 -2.16 -6.84 -4.90
C PRO A 70 -3.57 -7.30 -4.51
N ILE A 71 -3.75 -8.61 -4.42
CA ILE A 71 -5.00 -9.23 -3.96
C ILE A 71 -5.10 -9.31 -2.43
N CYS A 72 -3.96 -9.35 -1.75
CA CYS A 72 -3.86 -9.44 -0.28
C CYS A 72 -2.73 -8.55 0.22
N PHE A 73 -2.90 -7.93 1.40
CA PHE A 73 -1.87 -7.09 2.01
C PHE A 73 -1.80 -7.27 3.54
N HIS A 74 -0.76 -7.98 3.99
CA HIS A 74 -0.53 -8.24 5.41
C HIS A 74 0.45 -7.22 6.02
N ALA A 75 -0.05 -6.03 6.36
CA ALA A 75 0.75 -5.05 7.08
C ALA A 75 1.06 -5.52 8.52
N LYS A 76 2.30 -5.26 8.95
CA LYS A 76 2.70 -5.38 10.35
C LYS A 76 2.50 -4.03 11.05
N SER A 77 1.64 -4.01 12.06
CA SER A 77 1.49 -2.85 12.94
C SER A 77 2.71 -2.72 13.84
N GLN A 78 3.32 -1.53 13.86
CA GLN A 78 4.41 -1.20 14.79
C GLN A 78 3.95 -0.40 15.99
N LYS A 79 2.63 -0.20 16.17
CA LYS A 79 2.07 0.64 17.25
C LYS A 79 2.58 0.30 18.65
N PHE A 80 2.76 -0.99 18.94
CA PHE A 80 3.31 -1.46 20.22
C PHE A 80 4.77 -1.02 20.41
N SER A 81 5.62 -1.33 19.45
CA SER A 81 7.06 -1.01 19.49
C SER A 81 7.31 0.49 19.43
N GLU A 82 6.53 1.24 18.64
CA GLU A 82 6.57 2.70 18.57
C GLU A 82 6.26 3.36 19.91
N HIS A 83 5.31 2.81 20.66
CA HIS A 83 4.99 3.29 22.01
C HIS A 83 6.18 3.10 22.95
N LEU A 84 6.76 1.90 22.99
CA LEU A 84 7.91 1.59 23.84
C LEU A 84 9.19 2.34 23.42
N GLY A 85 9.39 2.55 22.12
CA GLY A 85 10.55 3.26 21.58
C GLY A 85 10.65 4.71 22.07
N LYS A 86 9.53 5.35 22.43
CA LYS A 86 9.51 6.71 23.01
C LYS A 86 10.12 6.77 24.41
N CYS A 87 10.09 5.67 25.16
CA CYS A 87 10.60 5.61 26.53
C CYS A 87 12.14 5.49 26.61
N GLY A 88 12.82 5.25 25.49
CA GLY A 88 14.27 5.13 25.43
C GLY A 88 14.81 3.82 26.02
N MET A 89 16.12 3.79 26.24
CA MET A 89 16.79 2.59 26.77
C MET A 89 16.39 2.33 28.23
N PRO A 90 15.99 1.09 28.59
CA PRO A 90 15.68 0.75 29.97
C PRO A 90 16.94 0.86 30.84
N ARG A 91 16.78 1.36 32.08
CA ARG A 91 17.84 1.42 33.07
C ARG A 91 17.38 0.78 34.36
N ASN A 92 18.29 0.05 35.00
CA ASN A 92 18.03 -0.55 36.30
C ASN A 92 18.53 0.38 37.41
N TYR A 93 17.61 0.86 38.26
CA TYR A 93 17.87 1.67 39.45
C TYR A 93 17.47 0.93 40.74
N SER A 94 17.31 -0.39 40.69
CA SER A 94 16.91 -1.20 41.85
C SER A 94 18.11 -1.56 42.73
N LEU A 95 17.84 -1.80 44.01
CA LEU A 95 18.81 -2.32 44.97
C LEU A 95 18.75 -3.86 44.98
N ASN A 96 19.91 -4.51 45.11
CA ASN A 96 19.93 -5.96 45.32
C ASN A 96 19.47 -6.27 46.75
N THR A 97 18.35 -6.99 46.84
CA THR A 97 17.72 -7.41 48.11
C THR A 97 17.67 -8.93 48.26
N SER A 98 18.38 -9.66 47.38
CA SER A 98 18.42 -11.11 47.48
C SER A 98 19.12 -11.55 48.77
N VAL A 99 18.45 -12.39 49.55
CA VAL A 99 19.07 -13.07 50.68
C VAL A 99 19.93 -14.22 50.18
N ASP A 100 21.04 -14.47 50.86
CA ASP A 100 21.90 -15.61 50.53
C ASP A 100 21.11 -16.92 50.64
N LYS A 101 21.30 -17.80 49.65
CA LYS A 101 20.58 -19.08 49.53
C LYS A 101 21.50 -20.26 49.79
N SER A 102 22.64 -20.03 50.43
CA SER A 102 23.52 -21.10 50.87
C SER A 102 22.71 -22.09 51.72
N VAL A 103 22.61 -23.32 51.21
CA VAL A 103 22.02 -24.44 51.94
C VAL A 103 23.20 -25.09 52.67
N VAL A 104 23.23 -24.94 53.99
CA VAL A 104 24.14 -25.65 54.89
C VAL A 104 23.59 -27.06 55.14
#